data_AF-A0A7G7G6G3-F1
#
_entry.id   AF-A0A7G7G6G3-F1
#
_cell.length_a   1.000
_cell.length_b   1.000
_cell.length_c   1.000
_cell.angle_alpha   90.00
_cell.angle_beta   90.00
_cell.angle_gamma   90.00
#
_symmetry.space_group_name_H-M   'P 1'
#
loop_
_entity.id
_entity.type
_entity.pdbx_description
1 polymer ?
#
loop_
_entity_poly.entity_id
_entity_poly.type
_entity_poly.pdbx_seq_one_letter_code
_entity_poly.pdbx_strand_id
1 'polypeptide(L)'
;MTIPESKQFFEDKGYLVGDAVQMYRTEDDKLLFARMRFLHLFFESGIKKNYDEQYLEKLCLYLDSMCSLVFNYNVLFTAEPATHTPINQLVFFALPKDLHEILLNLRFQELIFAELEEYEICANISFAQQCVLNEIARKSE
;
A
#
# COMPACT_ATOMS: atom_id res chain seq x y z
N MET A 1 -16.18 5.51 4.10
CA MET A 1 -15.10 6.51 4.08
C MET A 1 -14.81 6.84 2.63
N THR A 2 -15.00 8.08 2.21
CA THR A 2 -14.76 8.55 0.84
C THR A 2 -13.32 9.04 0.67
N ILE A 3 -12.79 9.12 -0.56
CA ILE A 3 -11.44 9.66 -0.83
C ILE A 3 -11.26 11.07 -0.23
N PRO A 4 -12.25 11.99 -0.32
CA PRO A 4 -12.20 13.27 0.38
C PRO A 4 -12.12 13.15 1.91
N GLU A 5 -12.89 12.24 2.52
CA GLU A 5 -12.83 11.99 3.98
C GLU A 5 -11.46 11.45 4.40
N SER A 6 -10.87 10.56 3.61
CA SER A 6 -9.51 10.08 3.85
C SER A 6 -8.49 11.22 3.70
N LYS A 7 -8.58 12.06 2.66
CA LYS A 7 -7.72 13.26 2.51
C LYS A 7 -7.79 14.19 3.72
N GLN A 8 -8.99 14.45 4.23
CA GLN A 8 -9.21 15.30 5.40
C GLN A 8 -8.65 14.66 6.68
N PHE A 9 -8.78 13.34 6.80
CA PHE A 9 -8.14 12.54 7.86
C PHE A 9 -6.60 12.59 7.80
N PHE A 10 -6.00 12.75 6.61
CA PHE A 10 -4.53 12.82 6.42
C PHE A 10 -3.91 14.19 6.71
N GLU A 11 -4.68 15.27 6.64
CA GLU A 11 -4.20 16.61 7.03
C GLU A 11 -4.07 16.74 8.56
N ASP A 12 -4.74 15.88 9.32
CA ASP A 12 -4.60 15.76 10.76
C ASP A 12 -3.44 14.82 11.11
N LYS A 13 -2.25 15.37 11.38
CA LYS A 13 -1.07 14.59 11.80
C LYS A 13 -1.25 13.85 13.14
N GLY A 14 -2.35 14.08 13.88
CA GLY A 14 -2.60 13.47 15.18
C GLY A 14 -2.56 11.93 15.17
N TYR A 15 -2.97 11.29 14.07
CA TYR A 15 -2.92 9.82 13.96
C TYR A 15 -1.50 9.26 13.78
N LEU A 16 -0.52 10.08 13.37
CA LEU A 16 0.90 9.69 13.28
C LEU A 16 1.58 9.78 14.65
N VAL A 17 1.16 10.74 15.47
CA VAL A 17 1.81 11.07 16.75
C VAL A 17 1.38 10.10 17.88
N GLY A 18 0.36 9.25 17.67
CA GLY A 18 -0.14 8.29 18.66
C GLY A 18 -0.61 6.95 18.11
N ASP A 19 -0.45 5.90 18.94
CA ASP A 19 -0.73 4.47 18.76
C ASP A 19 -0.04 3.77 17.56
N ALA A 20 -0.21 4.23 16.31
CA ALA A 20 0.31 3.50 15.15
C ALA A 20 1.84 3.50 15.05
N VAL A 21 2.50 4.65 15.18
CA VAL A 21 3.98 4.72 15.11
C VAL A 21 4.62 4.01 16.30
N GLN A 22 4.03 4.10 17.49
CA GLN A 22 4.52 3.39 18.68
C GLN A 22 4.41 1.87 18.52
N MET A 23 3.29 1.37 17.97
CA MET A 23 3.15 -0.05 17.63
C MET A 23 4.30 -0.50 16.71
N TYR A 24 4.61 0.23 15.64
CA TYR A 24 5.73 -0.13 14.76
C TYR A 24 7.10 -0.05 15.45
N ARG A 25 7.30 0.86 16.41
CA ARG A 25 8.55 0.92 17.19
C ARG A 25 8.74 -0.28 18.11
N THR A 26 7.65 -0.85 18.61
CA THR A 26 7.67 -2.03 19.49
C THR A 26 7.68 -3.36 18.75
N GLU A 27 7.44 -3.36 17.43
CA GLU A 27 7.46 -4.58 16.62
C GLU A 27 8.88 -4.93 16.16
N ASP A 28 9.27 -6.20 16.39
CA ASP A 28 10.57 -6.75 15.98
C ASP A 28 10.68 -6.85 14.45
N ASP A 29 9.57 -7.17 13.76
CA ASP A 29 9.49 -7.25 12.30
C ASP A 29 8.45 -6.26 11.75
N LYS A 30 8.87 -5.00 11.65
CA LYS A 30 8.04 -3.87 11.16
C LYS A 30 7.55 -4.08 9.73
N LEU A 31 8.35 -4.76 8.90
CA LEU A 31 8.04 -5.00 7.49
C LEU A 31 6.95 -6.06 7.35
N LEU A 32 7.06 -7.16 8.10
CA LEU A 32 6.01 -8.17 8.17
C LEU A 32 4.71 -7.58 8.74
N PHE A 33 4.80 -6.77 9.80
CA PHE A 33 3.66 -6.09 10.39
C PHE A 33 2.97 -5.16 9.38
N ALA A 34 3.74 -4.36 8.64
CA ALA A 34 3.23 -3.49 7.58
C ALA A 34 2.49 -4.27 6.49
N ARG A 35 3.09 -5.36 6.00
CA ARG A 35 2.48 -6.25 5.00
C ARG A 35 1.17 -6.86 5.49
N MET A 36 1.16 -7.42 6.71
CA MET A 36 -0.05 -8.00 7.30
C MET A 36 -1.17 -6.98 7.45
N ARG A 37 -0.82 -5.78 7.94
CA ARG A 37 -1.79 -4.68 8.09
C ARG A 37 -2.35 -4.21 6.75
N PHE A 38 -1.50 -4.13 5.72
CA PHE A 38 -1.91 -3.79 4.36
C PHE A 38 -2.92 -4.80 3.83
N LEU A 39 -2.61 -6.09 3.89
CA LEU A 39 -3.50 -7.15 3.41
C LEU A 39 -4.83 -7.19 4.18
N HIS A 40 -4.78 -7.05 5.51
CA HIS A 40 -5.98 -7.09 6.35
C HIS A 40 -7.02 -6.04 5.94
N LEU A 41 -6.60 -4.80 5.68
CA LEU A 41 -7.49 -3.70 5.32
C LEU A 41 -8.27 -3.98 4.01
N PHE A 42 -7.63 -4.65 3.05
CA PHE A 42 -8.29 -5.04 1.79
C PHE A 42 -9.31 -6.14 1.97
N PHE A 43 -8.97 -7.17 2.75
CA PHE A 43 -9.87 -8.29 2.96
C PHE A 43 -11.08 -7.95 3.81
N GLU A 44 -10.88 -7.17 4.87
CA GLU A 44 -12.00 -6.71 5.69
C GLU A 44 -12.98 -5.85 4.88
N SER A 45 -12.45 -4.97 4.02
CA SER A 45 -13.21 -4.15 3.07
C SER A 45 -13.95 -5.01 2.04
N GLY A 46 -13.27 -5.99 1.45
CA GLY A 46 -13.81 -6.89 0.42
C GLY A 46 -14.95 -7.78 0.92
N ILE A 47 -14.79 -8.40 2.10
CA ILE A 47 -15.82 -9.23 2.74
C ILE A 47 -17.06 -8.39 3.06
N LYS A 48 -16.87 -7.21 3.68
CA LYS A 48 -17.98 -6.31 4.03
C LYS A 48 -18.76 -5.80 2.81
N LYS A 49 -18.09 -5.68 1.66
CA LYS A 49 -18.68 -5.19 0.41
C LYS A 49 -19.17 -6.30 -0.51
N ASN A 50 -19.14 -7.56 -0.06
CA ASN A 50 -19.64 -8.73 -0.78
C ASN A 50 -19.02 -8.86 -2.19
N TYR A 51 -17.70 -8.66 -2.28
CA TYR A 51 -16.96 -8.84 -3.53
C TYR A 51 -16.97 -10.31 -3.97
N ASP A 52 -16.80 -10.53 -5.27
CA ASP A 52 -16.57 -11.85 -5.82
C ASP A 52 -15.32 -12.52 -5.19
N GLU A 53 -15.46 -13.77 -4.76
CA GLU A 53 -14.41 -14.50 -4.04
C GLU A 53 -13.16 -14.72 -4.91
N GLN A 54 -13.34 -15.05 -6.20
CA GLN A 54 -12.20 -15.28 -7.10
C GLN A 54 -11.42 -13.99 -7.36
N TYR A 55 -12.13 -12.86 -7.45
CA TYR A 55 -11.49 -11.56 -7.51
C TYR A 55 -10.66 -11.27 -6.26
N LEU A 56 -11.22 -11.51 -5.06
CA LEU A 56 -10.52 -11.28 -3.80
C LEU A 56 -9.29 -12.17 -3.64
N GLU A 57 -9.38 -13.45 -4.01
CA GLU A 57 -8.25 -14.38 -3.99
C GLU A 57 -7.12 -13.89 -4.91
N LYS A 58 -7.46 -13.48 -6.13
CA LYS A 58 -6.45 -13.01 -7.08
C LYS A 58 -5.88 -11.65 -6.70
N LEU A 59 -6.70 -10.75 -6.16
CA LEU A 59 -6.24 -9.46 -5.62
C LEU A 59 -5.25 -9.68 -4.48
N CYS A 60 -5.52 -10.62 -3.59
CA CYS A 60 -4.62 -10.99 -2.50
C CYS A 60 -3.25 -11.41 -3.00
N LEU A 61 -3.19 -12.34 -3.94
CA LEU A 61 -1.92 -12.85 -4.46
C LEU A 61 -1.05 -11.73 -5.03
N TYR A 62 -1.66 -10.78 -5.75
CA TYR A 62 -0.93 -9.63 -6.29
C TYR A 62 -0.56 -8.60 -5.23
N LEU A 63 -1.44 -8.34 -4.25
CA LEU A 63 -1.12 -7.46 -3.12
C LEU A 63 0.03 -8.02 -2.30
N ASP A 64 0.03 -9.32 -2.04
CA ASP A 64 1.06 -10.01 -1.26
C ASP A 64 2.43 -9.95 -1.96
N SER A 65 2.43 -10.16 -3.27
CA SER A 65 3.63 -10.04 -4.11
C SER A 65 4.16 -8.60 -4.14
N MET A 66 3.27 -7.61 -4.26
CA MET A 66 3.64 -6.19 -4.21
C MET A 66 4.19 -5.80 -2.83
N CYS A 67 3.53 -6.21 -1.74
CA CYS A 67 3.97 -5.90 -0.39
C CYS A 67 5.33 -6.52 -0.06
N SER A 68 5.58 -7.76 -0.52
CA SER A 68 6.88 -8.43 -0.35
C SER A 68 8.03 -7.69 -1.06
N LEU A 69 7.72 -6.97 -2.14
CA LEU A 69 8.67 -6.15 -2.87
C LEU A 69 8.85 -4.78 -2.20
N VAL A 70 7.75 -4.12 -1.81
CA VAL A 70 7.78 -2.76 -1.24
C VAL A 70 8.39 -2.75 0.16
N PHE A 71 8.01 -3.69 1.02
CA PHE A 71 8.51 -3.80 2.40
C PHE A 71 9.74 -4.71 2.45
N ASN A 72 10.81 -4.31 1.73
CA ASN A 72 12.07 -5.04 1.69
C ASN A 72 13.25 -4.07 1.54
N TYR A 73 14.20 -4.13 2.46
CA TYR A 73 15.41 -3.30 2.47
C TYR A 73 16.35 -3.55 1.28
N ASN A 74 16.30 -4.74 0.67
CA ASN A 74 17.20 -5.09 -0.43
C ASN A 74 16.74 -4.55 -1.79
N VAL A 75 15.57 -3.91 -1.84
CA VAL A 75 15.01 -3.41 -3.09
C VAL A 75 15.31 -1.92 -3.18
N LEU A 76 16.13 -1.56 -4.14
CA LEU A 76 16.18 -0.23 -4.72
C LEU A 76 15.74 -0.42 -6.17
N PHE A 77 14.65 0.23 -6.57
CA PHE A 77 14.14 0.16 -7.94
C PHE A 77 15.18 0.68 -8.92
N THR A 78 16.04 -0.22 -9.39
CA THR A 78 16.90 -0.01 -10.56
C THR A 78 16.00 0.02 -11.79
N ALA A 79 16.45 0.67 -12.87
CA ALA A 79 15.70 0.82 -14.12
C ALA A 79 15.39 -0.52 -14.86
N GLU A 80 15.54 -1.66 -14.20
CA GLU A 80 15.26 -2.98 -14.75
C GLU A 80 13.74 -3.27 -14.70
N PRO A 81 13.07 -3.44 -15.85
CA PRO A 81 11.62 -3.65 -15.91
C PRO A 81 11.11 -4.85 -15.10
N ALA A 82 11.97 -5.84 -14.85
CA ALA A 82 11.63 -7.06 -14.14
C ALA A 82 11.30 -6.82 -12.66
N THR A 83 11.93 -5.82 -12.01
CA THR A 83 11.66 -5.47 -10.60
C THR A 83 10.28 -4.85 -10.43
N HIS A 84 9.68 -4.31 -11.50
CA HIS A 84 8.35 -3.69 -11.49
C HIS A 84 7.21 -4.70 -11.64
N THR A 85 7.50 -5.96 -11.98
CA THR A 85 6.50 -6.95 -12.39
C THR A 85 5.37 -7.13 -11.37
N PRO A 86 5.64 -7.28 -10.04
CA PRO A 86 4.58 -7.45 -9.06
C PRO A 86 3.66 -6.23 -8.93
N ILE A 87 4.22 -5.02 -8.95
CA ILE A 87 3.44 -3.77 -8.89
C ILE A 87 2.59 -3.63 -10.14
N ASN A 88 3.17 -3.84 -11.33
CA ASN A 88 2.47 -3.73 -12.60
C ASN A 88 1.30 -4.74 -12.72
N GLN A 89 1.51 -5.98 -12.27
CA GLN A 89 0.47 -7.00 -12.25
C GLN A 89 -0.71 -6.59 -11.35
N LEU A 90 -0.41 -6.10 -10.14
CA LEU A 90 -1.41 -5.61 -9.21
C LEU A 90 -2.22 -4.46 -9.80
N VAL A 91 -1.55 -3.40 -10.26
CA VAL A 91 -2.24 -2.18 -10.67
C VAL A 91 -3.10 -2.43 -11.93
N PHE A 92 -2.61 -3.24 -12.87
CA PHE A 92 -3.37 -3.60 -14.05
C PHE A 92 -4.63 -4.41 -13.71
N PHE A 93 -4.52 -5.36 -12.78
CA PHE A 93 -5.62 -6.22 -12.35
C PHE A 93 -6.68 -5.49 -11.52
N ALA A 94 -6.27 -4.65 -10.57
CA ALA A 94 -7.15 -4.07 -9.57
C ALA A 94 -8.25 -3.17 -10.19
N LEU A 95 -9.44 -3.20 -9.58
CA LEU A 95 -10.52 -2.27 -9.94
C LEU A 95 -10.13 -0.83 -9.56
N PRO A 96 -10.65 0.20 -10.25
CA PRO A 96 -10.33 1.61 -9.96
C PRO A 96 -10.52 1.99 -8.49
N LYS A 97 -11.62 1.54 -7.86
CA LYS A 97 -11.88 1.78 -6.44
C LYS A 97 -10.80 1.19 -5.52
N ASP A 98 -10.27 0.02 -5.86
CA ASP A 98 -9.27 -0.66 -5.04
C ASP A 98 -7.89 -0.03 -5.26
N LEU A 99 -7.59 0.49 -6.47
CA LEU A 99 -6.38 1.31 -6.72
C LEU A 99 -6.33 2.55 -5.82
N HIS A 100 -7.47 3.22 -5.62
CA HIS A 100 -7.54 4.33 -4.69
C HIS A 100 -7.28 3.88 -3.25
N GLU A 101 -7.86 2.77 -2.80
CA GLU A 101 -7.56 2.20 -1.48
C GLU A 101 -6.08 1.83 -1.34
N ILE A 102 -5.43 1.33 -2.41
CA ILE A 102 -4.01 0.93 -2.41
C ILE A 102 -3.15 2.18 -2.24
N LEU A 103 -3.42 3.22 -3.02
CA LEU A 103 -2.69 4.49 -2.96
C LEU A 103 -2.77 5.11 -1.55
N LEU A 104 -3.95 5.11 -0.94
CA LEU A 104 -4.15 5.66 0.39
C LEU A 104 -3.35 4.88 1.44
N ASN A 105 -3.38 3.55 1.37
CA ASN A 105 -2.61 2.70 2.29
C ASN A 105 -1.10 2.86 2.12
N LEU A 106 -0.60 2.96 0.87
CA LEU A 106 0.80 3.23 0.61
C LEU A 106 1.23 4.57 1.21
N ARG A 107 0.41 5.62 1.05
CA ARG A 107 0.72 6.94 1.63
C ARG A 107 0.78 6.92 3.15
N PHE A 108 -0.11 6.15 3.79
CA PHE A 108 -0.09 5.97 5.24
C PHE A 108 1.20 5.27 5.72
N GLN A 109 1.60 4.21 5.03
CA GLN A 109 2.84 3.49 5.35
C GLN A 109 4.07 4.38 5.15
N GLU A 110 4.12 5.18 4.08
CA GLU A 110 5.22 6.11 3.84
C GLU A 110 5.41 7.10 4.99
N LEU A 111 4.31 7.65 5.53
CA LEU A 111 4.36 8.57 6.64
C LEU A 111 4.87 7.90 7.92
N ILE A 112 4.44 6.67 8.20
CA ILE A 112 4.95 5.90 9.35
C ILE A 112 6.45 5.64 9.19
N PHE A 113 6.87 5.09 8.05
CA PHE A 113 8.27 4.74 7.83
C PHE A 113 9.18 5.97 7.76
N ALA A 114 8.67 7.14 7.33
CA ALA A 114 9.40 8.41 7.42
C ALA A 114 9.65 8.84 8.87
N GLU A 115 8.65 8.71 9.75
CA GLU A 115 8.78 8.99 11.19
C GLU A 115 9.65 7.96 11.95
N LEU A 116 9.92 6.82 11.32
CA LEU A 116 10.87 5.80 11.79
C LEU A 116 12.26 5.94 11.17
N GLU A 117 12.46 6.93 10.29
CA GLU A 117 13.71 7.17 9.55
C GLU A 117 14.12 6.00 8.62
N GLU A 118 13.15 5.21 8.16
CA GLU A 118 13.33 4.04 7.29
C GLU A 118 13.25 4.46 5.81
N TYR A 119 14.21 5.30 5.37
CA TYR A 119 14.15 6.01 4.08
C TYR A 119 14.18 5.10 2.85
N GLU A 120 14.85 3.95 2.92
CA GLU A 120 14.89 2.97 1.83
C GLU A 120 13.49 2.41 1.55
N ILE A 121 12.73 2.10 2.61
CA ILE A 121 11.35 1.66 2.51
C ILE A 121 10.46 2.79 1.97
N CYS A 122 10.70 4.04 2.39
CA CYS A 122 9.98 5.19 1.86
C CYS A 122 10.17 5.34 0.34
N ALA A 123 11.39 5.15 -0.16
CA ALA A 123 11.67 5.19 -1.60
C ALA A 123 10.89 4.11 -2.37
N ASN A 124 10.82 2.89 -1.84
CA ASN A 124 10.04 1.80 -2.44
C ASN A 124 8.54 2.09 -2.46
N ILE A 125 8.03 2.65 -1.37
CA ILE A 125 6.64 3.05 -1.26
C ILE A 125 6.32 4.18 -2.26
N SER A 126 7.14 5.21 -2.33
CA SER A 126 7.02 6.33 -3.30
C SER A 126 6.94 5.82 -4.75
N PHE A 127 7.80 4.86 -5.11
CA PHE A 127 7.77 4.26 -6.44
C PHE A 127 6.44 3.53 -6.71
N ALA A 128 5.99 2.69 -5.77
CA ALA A 128 4.72 1.98 -5.90
C ALA A 128 3.52 2.95 -6.02
N GLN A 129 3.53 4.06 -5.27
CA GLN A 129 2.51 5.11 -5.40
C GLN A 129 2.47 5.70 -6.81
N GLN A 130 3.62 5.97 -7.43
CA GLN A 130 3.67 6.50 -8.79
C GLN A 130 3.07 5.51 -9.80
N CYS A 131 3.36 4.22 -9.69
CA CYS A 131 2.75 3.20 -10.55
C CYS A 131 1.22 3.16 -10.39
N VAL A 132 0.72 3.23 -9.15
CA VAL A 132 -0.72 3.26 -8.88
C VAL A 132 -1.37 4.52 -9.46
N LEU A 133 -0.75 5.69 -9.30
CA LEU A 133 -1.24 6.95 -9.85
C LEU A 133 -1.33 6.92 -11.38
N ASN A 134 -0.30 6.41 -12.05
CA ASN A 134 -0.28 6.28 -13.50
C ASN A 134 -1.42 5.38 -13.99
N GLU A 135 -1.69 4.29 -13.29
CA GLU A 135 -2.75 3.36 -13.65
C GLU A 135 -4.15 3.92 -13.36
N ILE A 136 -4.33 4.67 -12.27
CA ILE A 136 -5.59 5.40 -12.02
C ILE A 136 -5.88 6.36 -13.16
N ALA A 137 -4.88 7.14 -13.60
CA ALA A 137 -5.03 8.06 -14.72
C ALA A 137 -5.44 7.30 -16.00
N ARG A 138 -4.72 6.22 -16.33
CA ARG A 138 -5.00 5.38 -17.50
C ARG A 138 -6.42 4.78 -17.51
N LYS A 139 -6.95 4.39 -16.35
CA LYS A 139 -8.32 3.81 -16.23
C LYS A 139 -9.43 4.86 -16.19
N SER A 140 -9.07 6.14 -16.13
CA SER A 140 -10.01 7.27 -16.12
C SER A 140 -10.20 7.89 -17.52
N GLU A 141 -9.40 7.47 -18.50
CA GLU A 141 -9.51 7.78 -19.94
C GLU A 141 -10.45 6.80 -20.65
#